data_AF-A0A975QLZ8-F1
#
_entry.id   AF-A0A975QLZ8-F1
#
_cell.length_a   1.000
_cell.length_b   1.000
_cell.length_c   1.000
_cell.angle_alpha   90.00
_cell.angle_beta   90.00
_cell.angle_gamma   90.00
#
_symmetry.space_group_name_H-M   'P 1'
#
loop_
_entity.id
_entity.type
_entity.pdbx_description
1 polymer ?
#
loop_
_entity_poly.entity_id
_entity_poly.type
_entity_poly.pdbx_seq_one_letter_code
_entity_poly.pdbx_strand_id
1 'polypeptide(L)' 'MANQHKHKLRGVRNTPDYLWDDLDTGAKSIGEDRSSITRQLWEAWLGYPGAQWPPAPSKGGEREEK' A
#
# COMPACT_ATOMS: atom_id res chain seq x y z
N MET A 1 -0.67 -25.59 -12.98
CA MET A 1 -0.88 -24.13 -12.86
C MET A 1 -1.91 -23.90 -11.78
N ALA A 2 -1.51 -23.48 -10.59
CA ALA A 2 -2.46 -23.28 -9.49
C ALA A 2 -1.91 -22.28 -8.47
N ASN A 3 -1.87 -21.00 -8.83
CA ASN A 3 -1.98 -19.94 -7.83
C ASN A 3 -3.44 -19.52 -7.78
N GLN A 4 -4.28 -20.36 -7.17
CA GLN A 4 -5.60 -19.88 -6.75
C GLN A 4 -5.36 -18.85 -5.66
N HIS A 5 -5.47 -17.57 -5.99
CA HIS A 5 -5.60 -16.54 -4.96
C HIS A 5 -6.83 -16.91 -4.13
N LYS A 6 -6.62 -17.32 -2.87
CA LYS A 6 -7.68 -17.72 -1.92
C LYS A 6 -8.70 -16.61 -1.66
N HIS A 7 -8.39 -15.38 -2.06
CA HIS A 7 -9.21 -14.19 -1.87
C HIS A 7 -9.41 -13.45 -3.19
N LYS A 8 -10.60 -12.86 -3.35
CA LYS A 8 -10.94 -12.02 -4.51
C LYS A 8 -10.04 -10.80 -4.54
N LEU A 9 -9.25 -10.63 -5.61
CA LEU A 9 -8.48 -9.43 -5.85
C LEU A 9 -9.43 -8.24 -6.08
N ARG A 10 -9.16 -7.13 -5.40
CA ARG A 10 -9.86 -5.86 -5.57
C ARG A 10 -8.88 -4.83 -6.11
N GLY A 11 -9.22 -4.21 -7.23
CA GLY A 11 -8.45 -3.12 -7.82
C GLY A 11 -9.04 -1.76 -7.43
N VAL A 12 -8.19 -0.75 -7.29
CA VAL A 12 -8.60 0.66 -7.18
C VAL A 12 -8.65 1.25 -8.59
N ARG A 13 -9.77 1.87 -8.95
CA ARG A 13 -9.95 2.48 -10.28
C ARG A 13 -9.25 3.84 -10.34
N ASN A 14 -8.86 4.25 -11.54
CA ASN A 14 -8.26 5.57 -11.81
C ASN A 14 -7.00 5.84 -10.97
N THR A 15 -6.26 4.80 -10.60
CA THR A 15 -4.97 4.92 -9.91
C THR A 15 -3.88 4.69 -10.95
N PRO A 16 -3.07 5.72 -11.27
CA PRO A 16 -1.94 5.57 -12.18
C PRO A 16 -0.94 4.52 -11.71
N ASP A 17 -0.31 3.82 -12.65
CA ASP A 17 0.65 2.76 -12.35
C ASP A 17 1.82 3.25 -11.46
N TYR A 18 2.29 4.48 -11.68
CA TYR A 18 3.36 5.06 -10.87
C TYR A 18 3.00 5.14 -9.37
N LEU A 19 1.72 5.31 -9.00
CA LEU A 19 1.32 5.32 -7.60
C LEU A 19 1.41 3.91 -6.99
N TRP A 20 1.12 2.88 -7.78
CA TRP A 20 1.28 1.51 -7.33
C TRP A 20 2.74 1.14 -7.12
N ASP A 21 3.62 1.61 -7.99
CA ASP A 21 5.06 1.41 -7.91
C ASP A 21 5.68 2.16 -6.72
N ASP A 22 5.27 3.43 -6.51
CA ASP A 22 5.69 4.24 -5.37
C ASP A 22 5.24 3.61 -4.05
N LEU A 23 3.99 3.11 -3.99
CA LEU A 23 3.46 2.44 -2.80
C LEU A 23 4.20 1.13 -2.49
N ASP A 24 4.48 0.32 -3.51
CA ASP A 24 5.24 -0.93 -3.33
C ASP A 24 6.69 -0.65 -2.89
N THR A 25 7.35 0.34 -3.50
CA THR A 25 8.69 0.78 -3.13
C THR A 25 8.73 1.31 -1.69
N GLY A 26 7.77 2.15 -1.33
CA GLY A 26 7.63 2.68 0.02
C GLY A 26 7.42 1.59 1.07
N ALA A 27 6.51 0.64 0.81
CA ALA A 27 6.26 -0.49 1.68
C ALA A 27 7.52 -1.35 1.87
N LYS A 28 8.22 -1.68 0.78
CA LYS A 28 9.47 -2.45 0.84
C LYS A 28 10.57 -1.74 1.64
N SER A 29 10.62 -0.41 1.59
CA SER A 29 11.62 0.38 2.33
C SER A 29 11.53 0.25 3.86
N ILE A 30 10.36 -0.14 4.36
CA ILE A 30 10.08 -0.40 5.79
C ILE A 30 9.88 -1.89 6.09
N GLY A 31 10.20 -2.77 5.13
CA GLY A 31 10.07 -4.23 5.29
C GLY A 31 8.64 -4.77 5.21
N GLU A 32 7.70 -3.98 4.69
CA GLU A 32 6.29 -4.35 4.52
C GLU A 32 5.95 -4.62 3.05
N ASP A 33 4.76 -5.17 2.80
CA ASP A 33 4.21 -5.31 1.44
C ASP A 33 3.03 -4.36 1.20
N ARG A 34 2.76 -4.08 -0.07
CA ARG A 34 1.67 -3.20 -0.51
C ARG A 34 0.31 -3.54 0.10
N SER A 35 -0.01 -4.83 0.21
CA SER A 35 -1.30 -5.31 0.71
C SER A 35 -1.43 -5.07 2.21
N SER A 36 -0.34 -5.27 2.97
CA SER A 36 -0.27 -4.93 4.40
C SER A 36 -0.54 -3.45 4.63
N ILE A 37 0.15 -2.56 3.90
CA ILE A 37 -0.04 -1.11 3.99
C ILE A 37 -1.46 -0.71 3.61
N THR A 38 -2.00 -1.23 2.50
CA THR A 38 -3.36 -0.91 2.04
C THR A 38 -4.41 -1.33 3.07
N ARG A 39 -4.24 -2.50 3.70
CA ARG A 39 -5.13 -2.97 4.77
C ARG A 39 -5.07 -2.05 5.99
N GLN A 40 -3.87 -1.70 6.46
CA GLN A 40 -3.70 -0.80 7.60
C GLN A 40 -4.33 0.57 7.34
N LEU A 41 -4.16 1.12 6.14
CA LEU A 41 -4.79 2.38 5.74
C LEU A 41 -6.32 2.31 5.83
N TRP A 42 -6.94 1.23 5.35
CA TRP A 42 -8.39 1.05 5.43
C TRP A 42 -8.87 0.87 6.86
N GLU A 43 -8.19 0.05 7.65
CA GLU A 43 -8.53 -0.18 9.06
C GLU A 43 -8.42 1.11 9.88
N ALA A 44 -7.35 1.89 9.69
CA ALA A 44 -7.15 3.18 10.33
C ALA A 44 -8.19 4.22 9.90
N TRP A 45 -8.46 4.32 8.59
CA TRP A 45 -9.47 5.25 8.06
C TRP A 45 -10.89 4.94 8.56
N LEU A 46 -11.24 3.65 8.70
CA LEU A 46 -12.53 3.22 9.22
C LEU A 46 -12.60 3.22 10.75
N GLY A 47 -11.50 3.51 11.45
CA GLY A 47 -11.45 3.59 12.91
C GLY A 47 -11.58 2.24 13.62
N TYR A 48 -11.05 1.16 13.03
CA TYR A 48 -11.07 -0.16 13.67
C TYR A 48 -10.29 -0.15 15.00
N PRO A 49 -10.77 -0.84 16.06
CA PRO A 49 -10.06 -0.91 17.33
C PRO A 49 -8.64 -1.44 17.17
N GLY A 50 -7.65 -0.69 17.64
CA GLY A 50 -6.23 -1.05 17.56
C GLY A 50 -5.57 -0.81 16.19
N ALA A 51 -6.31 -0.28 15.21
CA ALA A 51 -5.74 0.10 13.93
C ALA A 51 -4.80 1.31 14.08
N GLN A 52 -3.68 1.29 13.37
CA GLN A 52 -2.69 2.36 13.35
C GLN A 52 -2.41 2.78 11.91
N TRP A 53 -2.09 4.05 11.72
CA TRP A 53 -1.58 4.53 10.44
C TRP A 53 -0.23 3.89 10.15
N PRO A 54 0.00 3.41 8.91
CA PRO A 54 1.30 2.84 8.56
C PRO A 54 2.40 3.89 8.74
N PRO A 55 3.61 3.47 9.13
CA PRO A 55 4.73 4.38 9.25
C PRO A 55 5.08 4.98 7.89
N ALA A 56 5.51 6.24 7.88
CA ALA A 56 5.94 6.90 6.65
C ALA A 56 7.17 6.18 6.05
N PRO A 57 7.21 5.93 4.73
CA PRO A 57 8.37 5.33 4.10
C PRO A 57 9.56 6.29 4.16
N SER A 58 10.75 5.74 4.38
CA SER A 58 11.99 6.51 4.49
C SER A 58 12.37 7.27 3.20
N LYS A 59 11.73 6.93 2.07
CA LYS A 59 11.92 7.55 0.74
C LYS A 59 10.62 7.61 -0.07
N GLY A 60 9.58 8.26 0.45
CA GLY A 60 8.33 8.46 -0.30
C GLY A 60 7.98 9.93 -0.42
N GLY A 61 8.52 10.62 -1.41
CA GLY A 61 8.11 12.00 -1.71
C GLY A 61 9.09 12.86 -2.50
N GLU A 62 10.36 12.47 -2.65
CA GLU A 62 11.31 13.22 -3.48
C GLU A 62 11.12 12.88 -4.97
N ARG A 63 10.00 13.32 -5.55
CA ARG A 63 10.01 13.62 -6.99
C ARG A 63 10.52 15.04 -7.12
N GLU A 64 11.80 15.20 -7.47
CA GLU A 64 12.27 16.46 -8.05
C GLU A 64 11.40 16.72 -9.28
N GLU A 65 10.54 17.73 -9.17
CA GLU A 65 9.88 18.34 -10.31
C GLU A 65 10.99 18.91 -11.21
N LYS A 66 11.25 18.25 -12.34
CA LYS A 66 12.09 18.76 -13.43
C LYS A 66 11.23 19.15 -14.60
#